data_AF-A0A0G1N1J7-F1
#
_entry.id   AF-A0A0G1N1J7-F1
#
_cell.length_a   1.000
_cell.length_b   1.000
_cell.length_c   1.000
_cell.angle_alpha   90.00
_cell.angle_beta   90.00
_cell.angle_gamma   90.00
#
_symmetry.space_group_name_H-M   'P 1'
#
loop_
_entity.id
_entity.type
_entity.pdbx_description
1 polymer ?
#
loop_
_entity_poly.entity_id
_entity_poly.type
_entity_poly.pdbx_seq_one_letter_code
_entity_poly.pdbx_strand_id
1 'polypeptide(L)'
;LEDLVAKSANEELKASFQREEREQPYTETSALAKLEEAFQKWQALPKETRGKFNFAWLDNNGFGGLTNWCRRKTSDGKTANIPLEDLVAVSVDEELKKSFTKK
;
A
#
# COMPACT_ATOMS: atom_id res chain seq x y z
N LEU A 1 4.82 22.94 40.06
CA LEU A 1 5.91 22.75 39.07
C LEU A 1 5.81 21.41 38.36
N GLU A 2 5.25 20.37 38.98
CA GLU A 2 5.11 19.03 38.37
C GLU A 2 3.99 18.92 37.30
N ASP A 3 2.94 19.73 37.39
CA ASP A 3 1.77 19.64 36.48
C ASP A 3 2.06 20.11 35.03
N LEU A 4 3.07 20.98 34.85
CA LEU A 4 3.44 21.54 33.54
C LEU A 4 4.31 20.58 32.71
N VAL A 5 5.15 19.77 33.37
CA VAL A 5 6.03 18.81 32.70
C VAL A 5 5.23 17.64 32.12
N ALA A 6 4.18 17.19 32.83
CA ALA A 6 3.34 16.08 32.40
C ALA A 6 2.50 16.39 31.14
N LYS A 7 2.05 17.65 30.97
CA LYS A 7 1.27 18.08 29.81
C LYS A 7 2.13 18.18 28.54
N SER A 8 3.31 18.81 28.64
CA SER A 8 4.25 18.94 27.52
C SER A 8 4.70 17.59 26.98
N ALA A 9 5.05 16.66 27.87
CA ALA A 9 5.49 15.32 27.48
C ALA A 9 4.39 14.54 26.73
N ASN A 10 3.12 14.73 27.11
CA ASN A 10 1.99 14.04 26.49
C ASN A 10 1.63 14.63 25.11
N GLU A 11 1.83 15.94 24.92
CA GLU A 11 1.63 16.60 23.63
C GLU A 11 2.74 16.25 22.62
N GLU A 12 4.00 16.19 23.06
CA GLU A 12 5.12 15.76 22.23
C GLU A 12 5.02 14.27 21.84
N LEU A 13 4.60 13.40 22.77
CA LEU A 13 4.30 12.00 22.46
C LEU A 13 3.16 11.88 21.44
N LYS A 14 2.07 12.61 21.64
CA LYS A 14 0.91 12.55 20.75
C LYS A 14 1.25 13.09 19.35
N ALA A 15 2.12 14.10 19.27
CA ALA A 15 2.62 14.63 18.02
C ALA A 15 3.57 13.64 17.31
N SER A 16 4.43 12.91 18.03
CA SER A 16 5.28 11.88 17.41
C SER A 16 4.47 10.69 16.89
N PHE A 17 3.46 10.22 17.64
CA PHE A 17 2.52 9.21 17.14
C PHE A 17 1.75 9.69 15.90
N GLN A 18 1.27 10.94 15.88
CA GLN A 18 0.60 11.51 14.70
C GLN A 18 1.55 11.74 13.52
N ARG A 19 2.85 11.91 13.75
CA ARG A 19 3.86 12.06 12.69
C ARG A 19 4.16 10.70 12.05
N GLU A 20 4.34 9.65 12.87
CA GLU A 20 4.52 8.28 12.41
C GLU A 20 3.28 7.76 11.66
N GLU A 21 2.07 8.07 12.15
CA GLU A 21 0.81 7.67 11.52
C GLU A 21 0.52 8.43 10.20
N ARG A 22 1.15 9.59 9.99
CA ARG A 22 1.08 10.37 8.73
C ARG A 22 2.11 9.95 7.68
N GLU A 23 3.15 9.21 8.03
CA GLU A 23 4.27 8.92 7.12
C GLU A 23 4.12 7.63 6.30
N GLN A 24 3.16 6.77 6.65
CA GLN A 24 2.89 5.50 5.97
C GLN A 24 1.41 5.45 5.54
N PRO A 25 1.04 5.87 4.31
CA PRO A 25 -0.35 5.81 3.85
C PRO A 25 -0.88 4.37 3.73
N TYR A 26 -0.01 3.37 3.83
CA TYR A 26 -0.35 1.96 3.80
C TYR A 26 0.44 1.14 4.84
N THR A 27 -0.26 0.24 5.52
CA THR A 27 0.27 -0.99 6.11
C THR A 27 0.14 -2.15 5.12
N GLU A 28 0.85 -3.27 5.32
CA GLU A 28 0.70 -4.48 4.50
C GLU A 28 -0.77 -4.90 4.35
N THR A 29 -1.53 -4.95 5.44
CA THR A 29 -2.95 -5.32 5.42
C THR A 29 -3.79 -4.35 4.57
N SER A 30 -3.57 -3.04 4.71
CA SER A 30 -4.31 -2.04 3.92
C SER A 30 -3.89 -2.05 2.44
N ALA A 31 -2.62 -2.37 2.16
CA ALA A 31 -2.09 -2.52 0.82
C ALA A 31 -2.71 -3.75 0.13
N LEU A 32 -2.80 -4.87 0.86
CA LEU A 32 -3.46 -6.09 0.39
C LEU A 32 -4.94 -5.83 0.11
N ALA A 33 -5.66 -5.19 1.04
CA ALA A 33 -7.06 -4.85 0.84
C ALA A 33 -7.28 -3.95 -0.40
N LYS A 34 -6.36 -3.00 -0.65
CA LYS A 34 -6.40 -2.19 -1.87
C LYS A 34 -6.08 -2.97 -3.14
N LEU A 35 -5.17 -3.92 -3.07
CA LEU A 35 -4.85 -4.80 -4.19
C LEU A 35 -6.05 -5.70 -4.55
N GLU A 36 -6.75 -6.22 -3.55
CA GLU A 36 -7.98 -6.99 -3.73
C GLU A 36 -9.11 -6.13 -4.29
N GLU A 37 -9.29 -4.91 -3.79
CA GLU A 37 -10.24 -3.94 -4.37
C GLU A 37 -9.92 -3.67 -5.86
N ALA A 38 -8.65 -3.51 -6.20
CA ALA A 38 -8.20 -3.31 -7.56
C ALA A 38 -8.50 -4.53 -8.44
N PHE A 39 -8.26 -5.73 -7.92
CA PHE A 39 -8.53 -6.97 -8.63
C PHE A 39 -10.02 -7.15 -8.90
N GLN A 40 -10.89 -6.87 -7.94
CA GLN A 40 -12.34 -6.90 -8.12
C GLN A 40 -12.80 -5.91 -9.20
N LYS A 41 -12.27 -4.68 -9.19
CA LYS A 41 -12.56 -3.70 -10.26
C LYS A 41 -12.11 -4.19 -11.63
N TRP A 42 -10.94 -4.81 -11.71
CA TRP A 42 -10.45 -5.39 -12.96
C TRP A 42 -11.32 -6.58 -13.43
N GLN A 43 -11.76 -7.44 -12.51
CA GLN A 43 -12.65 -8.56 -12.84
C GLN A 43 -14.02 -8.10 -13.34
N ALA A 44 -14.55 -7.00 -12.80
CA ALA A 44 -15.82 -6.43 -13.20
C ALA A 44 -15.82 -5.81 -14.62
N LEU A 45 -14.64 -5.54 -15.19
CA LEU A 45 -14.52 -5.04 -16.55
C LEU A 45 -14.75 -6.15 -17.60
N PRO A 46 -15.33 -5.83 -18.77
CA PRO A 46 -15.48 -6.78 -19.87
C PRO A 46 -14.13 -7.37 -20.30
N LYS A 47 -14.08 -8.69 -20.55
CA LYS A 47 -12.84 -9.40 -20.91
C LYS A 47 -12.13 -8.80 -22.14
N GLU A 48 -12.91 -8.24 -23.05
CA GLU A 48 -12.45 -7.63 -24.30
C GLU A 48 -11.70 -6.32 -24.09
N THR A 49 -12.01 -5.59 -23.02
CA THR A 49 -11.47 -4.24 -22.76
C THR A 49 -10.62 -4.14 -21.49
N ARG A 50 -10.75 -5.10 -20.56
CA ARG A 50 -10.06 -5.05 -19.26
C ARG A 50 -8.54 -5.16 -19.33
N GLY A 51 -8.01 -5.76 -20.40
CA GLY A 51 -6.56 -5.97 -20.57
C GLY A 51 -5.95 -6.85 -19.49
N LYS A 52 -4.63 -6.74 -19.28
CA LYS A 52 -3.90 -7.48 -18.25
C LYS A 52 -3.95 -6.76 -16.90
N PHE A 53 -4.11 -7.51 -15.82
CA PHE A 53 -3.91 -6.99 -14.47
C PHE A 53 -2.41 -6.92 -14.15
N ASN A 54 -1.86 -5.71 -14.10
CA ASN A 54 -0.45 -5.47 -13.85
C ASN A 54 -0.23 -4.08 -13.22
N PHE A 55 1.03 -3.72 -12.96
CA PHE A 55 1.41 -2.41 -12.43
C PHE A 55 0.87 -1.22 -13.24
N ALA A 56 0.88 -1.31 -14.57
CA ALA A 56 0.41 -0.22 -15.43
C ALA A 56 -1.11 -0.05 -15.29
N TRP A 57 -1.85 -1.15 -15.19
CA TRP A 57 -3.29 -1.09 -14.94
C TRP A 57 -3.58 -0.42 -13.59
N LEU A 58 -2.87 -0.81 -12.52
CA LEU A 58 -3.04 -0.21 -11.19
C LEU A 58 -2.80 1.31 -11.20
N ASP A 59 -1.71 1.74 -11.83
CA ASP A 59 -1.36 3.16 -11.93
C ASP A 59 -2.45 3.96 -12.68
N ASN A 60 -2.90 3.44 -13.83
CA ASN A 60 -3.92 4.08 -14.67
C ASN A 60 -5.32 4.08 -14.04
N ASN A 61 -5.62 3.19 -13.08
CA ASN A 61 -6.94 3.03 -12.48
C ASN A 61 -7.03 3.57 -11.04
N GLY A 62 -6.13 4.48 -10.67
CA GLY A 62 -6.19 5.20 -9.39
C GLY A 62 -5.56 4.46 -8.20
N PHE A 63 -4.79 3.39 -8.46
CA PHE A 63 -4.02 2.66 -7.45
C PHE A 63 -2.53 3.06 -7.46
N GLY A 64 -2.18 4.21 -8.04
CA GLY A 64 -0.79 4.73 -8.04
C GLY A 64 -0.20 4.96 -6.65
N GLY A 65 -1.04 5.21 -5.63
CA GLY A 65 -0.60 5.28 -4.24
C GLY A 65 -0.01 3.97 -3.73
N LEU A 66 -0.67 2.84 -4.06
CA LEU A 66 -0.21 1.50 -3.72
C LEU A 66 1.11 1.17 -4.45
N THR A 67 1.19 1.48 -5.75
CA THR A 67 2.41 1.22 -6.54
C THR A 67 3.60 2.02 -6.01
N ASN A 68 3.38 3.29 -5.64
CA ASN A 68 4.41 4.14 -5.04
C ASN A 68 4.84 3.64 -3.67
N TRP A 69 3.90 3.17 -2.84
CA TRP A 69 4.24 2.59 -1.55
C TRP A 69 5.09 1.33 -1.73
N CYS A 70 4.70 0.38 -2.58
CA CYS A 70 5.49 -0.82 -2.86
C CYS A 70 6.88 -0.53 -3.47
N ARG A 71 7.04 0.60 -4.15
CA ARG A 71 8.31 1.03 -4.79
C ARG A 71 9.15 1.95 -3.93
N ARG A 72 8.66 2.38 -2.76
CA ARG A 72 9.39 3.28 -1.87
C ARG A 72 10.74 2.64 -1.52
N LYS A 73 11.81 3.43 -1.59
CA LYS A 73 13.16 2.97 -1.27
C LYS A 73 13.69 3.69 -0.03
N THR A 74 14.53 3.00 0.74
CA THR A 74 15.32 3.61 1.81
C THR A 74 16.51 4.38 1.21
N SER A 75 17.20 5.17 2.04
CA SER A 75 18.42 5.92 1.69
C SER A 75 19.49 5.06 1.03
N ASP A 76 19.56 3.78 1.41
CA ASP A 76 20.50 2.78 0.89
C ASP A 76 20.04 2.14 -0.44
N GLY A 77 18.96 2.64 -1.04
CA GLY A 77 18.44 2.17 -2.33
C GLY A 77 17.68 0.84 -2.30
N LYS A 78 17.48 0.26 -1.11
CA LYS A 78 16.67 -0.96 -0.90
C LYS A 78 15.18 -0.62 -0.85
N THR A 79 14.31 -1.56 -1.23
CA THR A 79 12.86 -1.39 -1.05
C THR A 79 12.56 -1.22 0.45
N ALA A 80 11.86 -0.13 0.79
CA ALA A 80 11.50 0.21 2.16
C ALA A 80 10.25 -0.53 2.65
N ASN A 81 9.40 -0.97 1.71
CA ASN A 81 8.14 -1.65 1.96
C ASN A 81 8.14 -3.03 1.27
N ILE A 82 6.97 -3.66 1.20
CA ILE A 82 6.78 -4.94 0.53
C ILE A 82 6.67 -4.71 -0.99
N PRO A 83 7.50 -5.38 -1.81
CA PRO A 83 7.33 -5.38 -3.26
C PRO A 83 5.91 -5.82 -3.62
N LEU A 84 5.32 -5.22 -4.65
CA LEU A 84 3.94 -5.54 -5.00
C LEU A 84 3.78 -7.02 -5.38
N GLU A 85 4.82 -7.65 -5.90
CA GLU A 85 4.81 -9.08 -6.22
C GLU A 85 4.79 -9.97 -5.00
N ASP A 86 5.49 -9.57 -3.93
CA ASP A 86 5.42 -10.26 -2.65
C ASP A 86 4.05 -10.03 -2.01
N LEU A 87 3.48 -8.83 -2.16
CA LEU A 87 2.12 -8.52 -1.70
C LEU A 87 1.05 -9.37 -2.41
N VAL A 88 1.22 -9.62 -3.72
CA VAL A 88 0.38 -10.55 -4.47
C VAL A 88 0.56 -11.98 -3.96
N ALA A 89 1.81 -12.40 -3.70
CA ALA A 89 2.11 -13.75 -3.25
C ALA A 89 1.50 -14.08 -1.87
N VAL A 90 1.38 -13.08 -0.98
CA VAL A 90 0.75 -13.25 0.34
C VAL A 90 -0.79 -13.19 0.31
N SER A 91 -1.41 -12.78 -0.79
CA SER A 91 -2.87 -12.82 -0.92
C SER A 91 -3.39 -14.25 -0.74
N VAL A 92 -4.60 -14.41 -0.22
CA VAL A 92 -5.28 -15.71 -0.17
C VAL A 92 -6.06 -16.01 -1.46
N ASP A 93 -6.22 -15.00 -2.32
CA ASP A 93 -6.92 -15.12 -3.59
C ASP A 93 -5.98 -15.69 -4.68
N GLU A 94 -6.18 -16.97 -4.98
CA GLU A 94 -5.40 -17.68 -6.01
C GLU A 94 -5.67 -17.17 -7.43
N GLU A 95 -6.83 -16.57 -7.70
CA GLU A 95 -7.14 -15.98 -9.00
C GLU A 95 -6.39 -14.65 -9.19
N LEU A 96 -6.28 -13.86 -8.12
CA LEU A 96 -5.46 -12.65 -8.08
C LEU A 96 -4.00 -12.98 -8.41
N LYS A 97 -3.42 -13.98 -7.74
CA LYS A 97 -2.05 -14.45 -8.00
C LYS A 97 -1.81 -14.85 -9.45
N LYS A 98 -2.76 -15.56 -10.05
CA LYS A 98 -2.68 -16.01 -11.45
C LYS A 98 -2.90 -14.89 -12.45
N SER A 99 -3.72 -13.91 -12.09
CA SER A 99 -4.08 -12.80 -12.99
C SER A 99 -3.03 -11.70 -13.01
N PHE A 100 -2.27 -11.53 -11.92
CA PHE A 100 -1.25 -10.51 -11.83
C PHE A 100 0.00 -10.86 -12.66
N THR A 101 0.45 -9.92 -13.50
CA THR A 101 1.60 -10.12 -14.39
C THR A 101 2.62 -8.98 -14.27
N LYS A 102 3.93 -9.30 -14.36
CA LYS A 102 5.01 -8.30 -14.24
C LYS A 102 5.08 -7.30 -15.42
N LYS A 103 4.58 -7.67 -16.61
CA LYS A 103 4.41 -6.81 -17.80
C LYS A 103 3.64 -7.54 -18.91
#